data_AF-A0A7S3NXX6-F1
#
_entry.id   AF-A0A7S3NXX6-F1
#
_cell.length_a   1.000
_cell.length_b   1.000
_cell.length_c   1.000
_cell.angle_alpha   90.00
_cell.angle_beta   90.00
_cell.angle_gamma   90.00
#
_symmetry.space_group_name_H-M   'P 1'
#
loop_
_entity.id
_entity.type
_entity.pdbx_description
1 polymer ?
#
loop_
_entity_poly.entity_id
_entity_poly.type
_entity_poly.pdbx_seq_one_letter_code
_entity_poly.pdbx_strand_id
1 'polypeptide(L)'
;MKKYTHVGPKDAEFKRYQLINFIEKNIDGITIEDIEQYSYVLSRLFKWLTTSIDMRKDDIIKRKEIKEKEKEEREQAIADHKEWQENREKAMEEAKKEFEDKLAEEEANKTQEAQEENKDDENQDEKPPEEKPVFDEKKFFETYDAETPEVKIPEVVVDDIDNDYEVPASEE
;
A
#
# COMPACT_ATOMS: atom_id res chain seq x y z
N MET A 1 7.69 -30.28 19.25
CA MET A 1 9.00 -29.93 18.65
C MET A 1 8.74 -28.95 17.51
N LYS A 2 9.30 -27.73 17.56
CA LYS A 2 9.26 -26.84 16.38
C LYS A 2 9.99 -27.56 15.24
N LYS A 3 9.37 -27.61 14.07
CA LYS A 3 9.99 -28.15 12.86
C LYS A 3 11.25 -27.32 12.60
N TYR A 4 12.42 -27.95 12.52
CA TYR A 4 13.65 -27.24 12.18
C TYR A 4 13.52 -26.77 10.73
N THR A 5 13.37 -25.46 10.53
CA THR A 5 13.38 -24.85 9.21
C THR A 5 14.74 -24.20 9.04
N HIS A 6 15.49 -24.65 8.04
CA HIS A 6 16.79 -24.08 7.68
C HIS A 6 16.66 -22.80 6.84
N VAL A 7 15.42 -22.45 6.47
CA VAL A 7 15.01 -21.30 5.66
C VAL A 7 14.12 -20.41 6.50
N GLY A 8 14.33 -19.09 6.43
CA GLY A 8 13.55 -18.10 7.17
C GLY A 8 14.38 -17.24 8.14
N PRO A 9 13.73 -16.23 8.75
CA PRO A 9 14.38 -15.27 9.63
C PRO A 9 14.92 -15.96 10.86
N LYS A 10 16.18 -15.66 11.15
CA LYS A 10 16.81 -16.05 12.41
C LYS A 10 16.83 -14.81 13.31
N ASP A 11 15.80 -14.74 14.15
CA ASP A 11 15.55 -13.70 15.13
C ASP A 11 16.37 -13.87 16.42
N ALA A 12 17.00 -15.03 16.62
CA ALA A 12 17.83 -15.30 17.78
C ALA A 12 19.10 -14.42 17.83
N GLU A 13 19.59 -14.15 19.02
CA GLU A 13 20.89 -13.51 19.21
C GLU A 13 22.02 -14.51 18.91
N PHE A 14 22.79 -14.22 17.87
CA PHE A 14 23.97 -15.00 17.52
C PHE A 14 25.23 -14.33 18.04
N LYS A 15 26.17 -15.14 18.54
CA LYS A 15 27.51 -14.63 18.84
C LYS A 15 28.21 -14.30 17.53
N ARG A 16 29.10 -13.30 17.52
CA ARG A 16 29.83 -12.85 16.32
C ARG A 16 30.46 -13.97 15.49
N TYR A 17 30.99 -15.02 16.12
CA TYR A 17 31.63 -16.13 15.40
C TYR A 17 30.63 -17.04 14.66
N GLN A 18 29.34 -16.92 14.95
CA GLN A 18 28.26 -17.69 14.34
C GLN A 18 27.67 -16.97 13.13
N LEU A 19 28.06 -15.71 12.89
CA LEU A 19 27.61 -14.91 11.76
C LEU A 19 28.29 -15.36 10.48
N ILE A 20 27.55 -15.25 9.38
CA ILE A 20 28.06 -15.57 8.04
C ILE A 20 29.29 -14.74 7.70
N ASN A 21 29.28 -13.45 8.03
CA ASN A 21 30.41 -12.54 7.79
C ASN A 21 31.71 -13.02 8.48
N PHE A 22 31.62 -13.65 9.65
CA PHE A 22 32.80 -14.19 10.34
C PHE A 22 33.34 -15.43 9.65
N ILE A 23 32.45 -16.35 9.23
CA ILE A 23 32.84 -17.55 8.50
C ILE A 23 33.48 -17.17 7.17
N GLU A 24 32.85 -16.26 6.43
CA GLU A 24 33.33 -15.73 5.16
C GLU A 24 34.74 -15.12 5.30
N LYS A 25 34.95 -14.27 6.31
CA LYS A 25 36.26 -13.69 6.57
C LYS A 25 37.35 -14.73 6.88
N ASN A 26 37.00 -15.86 7.49
CA ASN A 26 37.98 -16.91 7.79
C ASN A 26 38.35 -17.77 6.59
N ILE A 27 37.46 -17.86 5.60
CA ILE A 27 37.69 -18.62 4.37
C ILE A 27 38.15 -17.74 3.22
N ASP A 28 38.20 -16.43 3.43
CA ASP A 28 38.67 -15.46 2.46
C ASP A 28 40.13 -15.74 2.06
N GLY A 29 40.40 -15.67 0.76
CA GLY A 29 41.69 -16.00 0.18
C GLY A 29 42.00 -17.50 0.03
N ILE A 30 41.13 -18.40 0.48
CA ILE A 30 41.30 -19.85 0.24
C ILE A 30 40.67 -20.23 -1.09
N THR A 31 41.46 -20.77 -2.03
CA THR A 31 40.95 -21.24 -3.32
C THR A 31 40.59 -22.72 -3.28
N ILE A 32 39.63 -23.13 -4.13
CA ILE A 32 39.23 -24.55 -4.23
C ILE A 32 40.40 -25.39 -4.73
N GLU A 33 41.20 -24.83 -5.66
CA GLU A 33 42.36 -25.46 -6.27
C GLU A 33 43.42 -25.81 -5.23
N ASP A 34 43.71 -24.89 -4.29
CA ASP A 34 44.69 -25.13 -3.22
C ASP A 34 44.22 -26.25 -2.29
N ILE A 35 42.93 -26.30 -1.96
CA ILE A 35 42.37 -27.36 -1.13
C ILE A 35 42.34 -28.68 -1.88
N GLU A 36 42.02 -28.69 -3.17
CA GLU A 36 41.96 -29.90 -3.98
C GLU A 36 43.33 -30.55 -4.15
N GLN A 37 44.39 -29.75 -4.27
CA GLN A 37 45.78 -30.23 -4.26
C GLN A 37 46.14 -30.95 -2.94
N TYR A 38 45.59 -30.49 -1.81
CA TYR A 38 45.81 -31.11 -0.51
C TYR A 38 44.89 -32.32 -0.26
N SER A 39 43.59 -32.19 -0.56
CA SER A 39 42.56 -33.21 -0.35
C SER A 39 41.30 -32.93 -1.16
N TYR A 40 40.98 -33.87 -2.06
CA TYR A 40 39.74 -33.86 -2.84
C TYR A 40 38.45 -33.88 -1.98
N VAL A 41 38.49 -34.55 -0.82
CA VAL A 41 37.31 -34.60 0.06
C VAL A 41 37.09 -33.24 0.73
N LEU A 42 38.16 -32.56 1.13
CA LEU A 42 38.08 -31.22 1.71
C LEU A 42 37.62 -30.19 0.67
N SER A 43 38.02 -30.32 -0.59
CA SER A 43 37.57 -29.38 -1.63
C SER A 43 36.05 -29.48 -1.86
N ARG A 44 35.47 -30.68 -1.79
CA ARG A 44 34.01 -30.87 -1.81
C ARG A 44 33.32 -30.23 -0.61
N LEU A 45 33.87 -30.37 0.59
CA LEU A 45 33.32 -29.76 1.81
C LEU A 45 33.39 -28.23 1.76
N PHE A 46 34.51 -27.69 1.28
CA PHE A 46 34.69 -26.26 1.10
C PHE A 46 33.71 -25.69 0.06
N LYS A 47 33.55 -26.37 -1.08
CA LYS A 47 32.55 -25.99 -2.09
C LYS A 47 31.12 -26.01 -1.52
N TRP A 48 30.79 -27.00 -0.69
CA TRP A 48 29.50 -27.05 -0.01
C TRP A 48 29.33 -25.89 0.98
N LEU A 49 30.38 -25.54 1.73
CA LEU A 49 30.37 -24.41 2.67
C LEU A 49 30.15 -23.08 1.94
N THR A 50 30.90 -22.79 0.88
CA THR A 50 30.74 -21.55 0.09
C THR A 50 29.37 -21.47 -0.54
N THR A 51 28.90 -22.56 -1.17
CA THR A 51 27.54 -22.62 -1.74
C THR A 51 26.47 -22.40 -0.67
N SER A 52 26.66 -22.94 0.54
CA SER A 52 25.70 -22.76 1.65
C SER A 52 25.67 -21.32 2.17
N ILE A 53 26.82 -20.63 2.17
CA ILE A 53 26.92 -19.21 2.51
C ILE A 53 26.17 -18.38 1.47
N ASP A 54 26.44 -18.59 0.19
CA ASP A 54 25.80 -17.86 -0.91
C ASP A 54 24.29 -18.04 -0.91
N MET A 55 23.82 -19.29 -0.80
CA MET A 55 22.38 -19.59 -0.71
C MET A 55 21.70 -18.89 0.46
N ARG A 56 22.41 -18.72 1.58
CA ARG A 56 21.86 -18.06 2.76
C ARG A 56 21.84 -16.53 2.61
N LYS A 57 22.86 -15.95 1.98
CA LYS A 57 22.85 -14.52 1.61
C LYS A 57 21.69 -14.21 0.66
N ASP A 58 21.55 -15.00 -0.41
CA ASP A 58 20.46 -14.88 -1.38
C ASP A 58 19.08 -14.96 -0.73
N ASP A 59 18.89 -15.88 0.22
CA ASP A 59 17.64 -16.00 0.97
C ASP A 59 17.33 -14.74 1.79
N ILE A 60 18.33 -14.17 2.46
CA ILE A 60 18.18 -12.96 3.26
C ILE A 60 17.88 -11.75 2.36
N ILE A 61 18.61 -11.59 1.27
CA ILE A 61 18.43 -10.50 0.30
C ILE A 61 17.03 -10.58 -0.31
N LYS A 62 16.61 -11.74 -0.83
CA LYS A 62 15.28 -11.91 -1.43
C LYS A 62 14.15 -11.63 -0.43
N ARG A 63 14.31 -12.04 0.84
CA ARG A 63 13.31 -11.72 1.87
C ARG A 63 13.22 -10.23 2.14
N LYS A 64 14.35 -9.52 2.17
CA LYS A 64 14.38 -8.05 2.28
C LYS A 64 13.69 -7.39 1.09
N GLU A 65 14.05 -7.78 -0.14
CA GLU A 65 13.46 -7.25 -1.37
C GLU A 65 11.94 -7.47 -1.45
N ILE A 66 11.46 -8.65 -1.05
CA ILE A 66 10.01 -8.94 -1.03
C ILE A 66 9.31 -8.00 -0.04
N LYS A 67 9.86 -7.82 1.16
CA LYS A 67 9.26 -6.91 2.15
C LYS A 67 9.34 -5.45 1.74
N GLU A 68 10.39 -5.04 1.05
CA GLU A 68 10.50 -3.70 0.49
C GLU A 68 9.40 -3.46 -0.55
N LYS A 69 9.18 -4.40 -1.46
CA LYS A 69 8.06 -4.33 -2.41
C LYS A 69 6.70 -4.28 -1.71
N GLU A 70 6.49 -5.09 -0.67
CA GLU A 70 5.25 -5.05 0.10
C GLU A 70 5.04 -3.70 0.80
N LYS A 71 6.13 -3.03 1.24
CA LYS A 71 6.07 -1.67 1.78
C LYS A 71 5.72 -0.64 0.71
N GLU A 72 6.38 -0.70 -0.44
CA GLU A 72 6.09 0.18 -1.58
C GLU A 72 4.63 0.04 -2.04
N GLU A 73 4.14 -1.19 -2.18
CA GLU A 73 2.74 -1.49 -2.52
C GLU A 73 1.78 -0.91 -1.48
N ARG A 74 2.13 -1.01 -0.20
CA ARG A 74 1.33 -0.41 0.88
C ARG A 74 1.35 1.12 0.85
N GLU A 75 2.51 1.73 0.62
CA GLU A 75 2.63 3.19 0.50
C GLU A 75 1.84 3.73 -0.69
N GLN A 76 1.91 3.03 -1.82
CA GLN A 76 1.11 3.33 -3.00
C GLN A 76 -0.39 3.21 -2.69
N ALA A 77 -0.82 2.13 -2.04
CA ALA A 77 -2.23 1.96 -1.66
C ALA A 77 -2.72 3.04 -0.68
N ILE A 78 -1.85 3.55 0.21
CA ILE A 78 -2.16 4.68 1.10
C ILE A 78 -2.31 5.97 0.29
N ALA A 79 -1.43 6.21 -0.69
CA ALA A 79 -1.51 7.38 -1.57
C ALA A 79 -2.79 7.34 -2.42
N ASP A 80 -3.09 6.18 -3.02
CA ASP A 80 -4.29 5.96 -3.82
C ASP A 80 -5.57 6.11 -2.98
N HIS A 81 -5.56 5.62 -1.73
CA HIS A 81 -6.68 5.80 -0.80
C HIS A 81 -6.90 7.27 -0.45
N LYS A 82 -5.81 8.02 -0.22
CA LYS A 82 -5.89 9.45 0.03
C LYS A 82 -6.43 10.22 -1.18
N GLU A 83 -5.96 9.89 -2.38
CA GLU A 83 -6.47 10.47 -3.62
C GLU A 83 -7.95 10.15 -3.83
N TRP A 84 -8.37 8.91 -3.54
CA TRP A 84 -9.76 8.50 -3.56
C TRP A 84 -10.62 9.33 -2.59
N GLN A 85 -10.14 9.59 -1.36
CA GLN A 85 -10.84 10.45 -0.40
C GLN A 85 -10.97 11.89 -0.92
N GLU A 86 -9.90 12.48 -1.45
CA GLU A 86 -9.93 13.83 -2.01
C GLU A 86 -10.88 13.93 -3.22
N ASN A 87 -10.91 12.92 -4.09
CA ASN A 87 -11.82 12.87 -5.23
C ASN A 87 -13.27 12.69 -4.80
N ARG A 88 -13.52 11.89 -3.76
CA ARG A 88 -14.85 11.72 -3.16
C ARG A 88 -15.38 13.01 -2.56
N GLU A 89 -14.54 13.77 -1.87
CA GLU A 89 -14.90 15.08 -1.31
C GLU A 89 -15.17 16.11 -2.40
N LYS A 90 -14.30 16.20 -3.42
CA LYS A 90 -14.52 17.09 -4.58
C LYS A 90 -15.81 16.77 -5.33
N ALA A 91 -16.07 15.49 -5.60
CA ALA A 91 -17.29 15.07 -6.29
C ALA A 91 -18.55 15.42 -5.47
N MET A 92 -18.48 15.37 -4.14
CA MET A 92 -19.58 15.80 -3.27
C MET A 92 -19.78 17.32 -3.32
N GLU A 93 -18.71 18.12 -3.28
CA GLU A 93 -18.80 19.57 -3.41
C GLU A 93 -19.35 20.00 -4.77
N GLU A 94 -18.90 19.36 -5.85
CA GLU A 94 -19.40 19.60 -7.21
C GLU A 94 -20.88 19.23 -7.32
N ALA A 95 -21.29 18.06 -6.81
CA ALA A 95 -22.69 17.63 -6.83
C ALA A 95 -23.61 18.54 -6.02
N LYS A 96 -23.14 19.05 -4.86
CA LYS A 96 -23.87 20.07 -4.09
C LYS A 96 -24.03 21.36 -4.87
N LYS A 97 -22.95 21.84 -5.50
CA LYS A 97 -22.99 23.05 -6.30
C LYS A 97 -23.93 22.91 -7.51
N GLU A 98 -23.88 21.79 -8.22
CA GLU A 98 -24.83 21.52 -9.32
C GLU A 98 -26.28 21.48 -8.84
N PHE A 99 -26.52 20.95 -7.64
CA PHE A 99 -27.85 20.91 -7.06
C PHE A 99 -28.34 22.31 -6.67
N GLU A 100 -27.48 23.14 -6.08
CA GLU A 100 -27.77 24.54 -5.79
C GLU A 100 -28.01 25.37 -7.06
N ASP A 101 -27.20 25.17 -8.11
CA ASP A 101 -27.35 25.84 -9.40
C ASP A 101 -28.69 25.45 -10.07
N LYS A 102 -29.07 24.15 -10.03
CA LYS A 102 -30.38 23.67 -10.52
C LYS A 102 -31.55 24.25 -9.73
N LEU A 103 -31.41 24.36 -8.40
CA LEU A 103 -32.41 24.99 -7.55
C LEU A 103 -32.58 26.48 -7.88
N ALA A 104 -31.48 27.19 -8.09
CA ALA A 104 -31.51 28.60 -8.47
C ALA A 104 -32.15 28.80 -9.86
N GLU A 105 -31.87 27.91 -10.82
CA GLU A 105 -32.49 27.92 -12.15
C GLU A 105 -34.00 27.60 -12.08
N GLU A 106 -34.41 26.64 -11.26
CA GLU A 106 -35.81 26.30 -11.05
C GLU A 106 -36.58 27.43 -10.34
N GLU A 107 -35.97 28.09 -9.33
CA GLU A 107 -36.53 29.28 -8.69
C GLU A 107 -36.64 30.47 -9.67
N ALA A 108 -35.64 30.66 -10.55
CA ALA A 108 -35.68 31.69 -11.58
C ALA A 108 -36.78 31.43 -12.62
N ASN A 109 -36.95 30.18 -13.07
CA ASN A 109 -38.02 29.79 -13.98
C ASN A 109 -39.40 29.93 -13.34
N LYS A 110 -39.61 29.47 -12.09
CA LYS A 110 -40.87 29.69 -11.35
C LYS A 110 -41.19 31.18 -11.20
N THR A 111 -40.18 32.03 -10.99
CA THR A 111 -40.38 33.49 -10.88
C THR A 111 -40.74 34.13 -12.23
N GLN A 112 -40.19 33.64 -13.34
CA GLN A 112 -40.55 34.10 -14.69
C GLN A 112 -41.94 33.63 -15.11
N GLU A 113 -42.30 32.37 -14.84
CA GLU A 113 -43.64 31.84 -15.08
C GLU A 113 -44.70 32.58 -14.24
N ALA A 114 -44.42 32.89 -12.97
CA ALA A 114 -45.29 33.71 -12.13
C ALA A 114 -45.41 35.18 -12.58
N GLN A 115 -44.44 35.70 -13.35
CA GLN A 115 -44.51 37.02 -13.98
C GLN A 115 -45.25 37.00 -15.32
N GLU A 116 -45.26 35.88 -16.05
CA GLU A 116 -46.06 35.69 -17.27
C GLU A 116 -47.54 35.37 -16.98
N GLU A 117 -47.84 34.62 -15.90
CA GLU A 117 -49.23 34.35 -15.46
C GLU A 117 -49.92 35.54 -14.76
N ASN A 118 -49.18 36.52 -14.24
CA ASN A 118 -49.75 37.73 -13.62
C ASN A 118 -50.32 38.78 -14.60
N LYS A 119 -50.81 38.33 -15.76
CA LYS A 119 -51.63 39.15 -16.67
C LYS A 119 -53.11 38.81 -16.68
N ASP A 120 -53.55 37.74 -16.02
CA ASP A 120 -54.98 37.53 -15.76
C ASP A 120 -55.19 36.76 -14.44
N ASP A 121 -55.92 37.42 -13.54
CA ASP A 121 -56.69 36.91 -12.39
C ASP A 121 -56.12 37.05 -10.96
N GLU A 122 -56.84 37.85 -10.17
CA GLU A 122 -56.67 38.09 -8.73
C GLU A 122 -57.26 36.93 -7.93
N ASN A 123 -56.44 36.00 -7.44
CA ASN A 123 -56.81 35.23 -6.24
C ASN A 123 -55.57 34.67 -5.52
N GLN A 124 -55.16 35.35 -4.45
CA GLN A 124 -54.10 34.89 -3.55
C GLN A 124 -54.67 33.90 -2.54
N ASP A 125 -54.42 32.60 -2.76
CA ASP A 125 -54.34 31.61 -1.69
C ASP A 125 -52.85 31.32 -1.44
N GLU A 126 -52.34 31.76 -0.29
CA GLU A 126 -50.98 31.50 0.17
C GLU A 126 -50.78 29.99 0.40
N LYS A 127 -50.30 29.29 -0.63
CA LYS A 127 -49.72 27.96 -0.44
C LYS A 127 -48.49 28.08 0.46
N PRO A 128 -48.33 27.20 1.47
CA PRO A 128 -47.13 27.19 2.29
C PRO A 128 -45.88 27.04 1.40
N PRO A 129 -44.76 27.69 1.74
CA PRO A 129 -43.56 27.63 0.93
C PRO A 129 -43.17 26.16 0.74
N GLU A 130 -43.13 25.72 -0.52
CA GLU A 130 -42.60 24.40 -0.86
C GLU A 130 -41.21 24.29 -0.24
N GLU A 131 -41.04 23.31 0.66
CA GLU A 131 -39.75 23.08 1.31
C GLU A 131 -38.72 22.83 0.21
N LYS A 132 -37.68 23.67 0.16
CA LYS A 132 -36.61 23.52 -0.83
C LYS A 132 -36.08 22.09 -0.72
N PRO A 133 -35.96 21.35 -1.84
CA PRO A 133 -35.42 20.01 -1.79
C PRO A 133 -34.01 20.07 -1.18
N VAL A 134 -33.75 19.17 -0.23
CA VAL A 134 -32.46 19.07 0.45
C VAL A 134 -31.61 18.05 -0.31
N PHE A 135 -30.34 18.38 -0.57
CA PHE A 135 -29.41 17.45 -1.19
C PHE A 135 -29.22 16.21 -0.29
N ASP A 136 -29.55 15.03 -0.81
CA ASP A 136 -29.40 13.78 -0.07
C ASP A 136 -27.95 13.27 -0.18
N GLU A 137 -27.12 13.74 0.74
CA GLU A 137 -25.70 13.35 0.85
C GLU A 137 -25.53 11.83 0.96
N LYS A 138 -26.47 11.15 1.64
CA LYS A 138 -26.36 9.72 1.90
C LYS A 138 -26.56 8.91 0.62
N LYS A 139 -27.55 9.27 -0.18
CA LYS A 139 -27.81 8.63 -1.47
C LYS A 139 -26.68 8.90 -2.48
N PHE A 140 -26.07 10.09 -2.43
CA PHE A 140 -24.90 10.40 -3.24
C PHE A 140 -23.73 9.48 -2.90
N PHE A 141 -23.36 9.36 -1.62
CA PHE A 141 -22.28 8.47 -1.21
C PHE A 141 -22.58 6.99 -1.50
N GLU A 142 -23.82 6.53 -1.33
CA GLU A 142 -24.20 5.16 -1.70
C GLU A 142 -24.01 4.88 -3.21
N THR A 143 -24.25 5.87 -4.07
CA THR A 143 -24.06 5.74 -5.52
C THR A 143 -22.58 5.87 -5.90
N TYR A 144 -21.88 6.85 -5.33
CA TYR A 144 -20.46 7.09 -5.59
C TYR A 144 -19.58 5.95 -5.08
N ASP A 145 -19.82 5.42 -3.88
CA ASP A 145 -19.05 4.31 -3.30
C ASP A 145 -19.34 2.98 -4.06
N ALA A 146 -20.49 2.88 -4.74
CA ALA A 146 -20.80 1.76 -5.63
C ALA A 146 -20.06 1.84 -6.98
N GLU A 147 -19.84 3.05 -7.50
CA GLU A 147 -19.14 3.30 -8.77
C GLU A 147 -17.61 3.38 -8.61
N THR A 148 -17.15 3.89 -7.46
CA THR A 148 -15.74 4.04 -7.09
C THR A 148 -15.48 3.37 -5.75
N PRO A 149 -15.26 2.05 -5.71
CA PRO A 149 -15.04 1.31 -4.47
C PRO A 149 -13.74 1.76 -3.78
N GLU A 150 -13.77 1.75 -2.45
CA GLU A 150 -12.64 2.14 -1.61
C GLU A 150 -11.39 1.25 -1.87
N VAL A 151 -10.23 1.90 -1.94
CA VAL A 151 -8.93 1.23 -2.07
C VAL A 151 -8.62 0.47 -0.77
N LYS A 152 -8.42 -0.84 -0.86
CA LYS A 152 -8.05 -1.67 0.30
C LYS A 152 -6.57 -1.55 0.58
N ILE A 153 -6.21 -0.91 1.69
CA ILE A 153 -4.82 -0.81 2.14
C ILE A 153 -4.36 -2.17 2.68
N PRO A 154 -3.23 -2.72 2.19
CA PRO A 154 -2.64 -3.93 2.74
C PRO A 154 -2.27 -3.81 4.23
N GLU A 155 -2.23 -4.95 4.94
CA GLU A 155 -1.86 -5.03 6.35
C GLU A 155 -0.41 -4.53 6.57
N VAL A 156 -0.09 -4.09 7.80
CA VAL A 156 1.23 -3.55 8.14
C VAL A 156 2.31 -4.62 7.93
N VAL A 157 3.24 -4.34 7.03
CA VAL A 157 4.41 -5.18 6.77
C VAL A 157 5.39 -5.05 7.92
N VAL A 158 5.62 -6.14 8.65
CA VAL A 158 6.59 -6.20 9.75
C VAL A 158 7.98 -6.50 9.20
N ASP A 159 8.96 -5.69 9.60
CA ASP A 159 10.37 -5.83 9.18
C ASP A 159 10.92 -7.24 9.41
N ASP A 160 11.74 -7.72 8.46
CA ASP A 160 12.50 -8.96 8.68
C ASP A 160 13.76 -8.64 9.47
N ILE A 161 13.75 -9.02 10.74
CA ILE A 161 14.94 -8.98 11.57
C ILE A 161 15.67 -10.30 11.35
N ASP A 162 16.78 -10.25 10.62
CA ASP A 162 17.70 -11.38 10.48
C ASP A 162 19.07 -10.98 11.05
N ASN A 163 19.43 -11.58 12.17
CA ASN A 163 20.67 -11.28 12.89
C ASN A 163 21.85 -12.13 12.43
N ASP A 164 21.71 -12.92 11.35
CA ASP A 164 22.69 -13.91 10.88
C ASP A 164 23.68 -13.34 9.84
N TYR A 165 23.28 -12.30 9.10
CA TYR A 165 24.07 -11.64 8.05
C TYR A 165 23.96 -10.12 8.16
N GLU A 166 25.09 -9.46 8.36
CA GLU A 166 25.18 -8.01 8.25
C GLU A 166 25.37 -7.67 6.77
N VAL A 167 24.30 -7.22 6.11
CA VAL A 167 24.35 -6.77 4.71
C VAL A 167 25.26 -5.54 4.65
N PRO A 168 26.36 -5.58 3.87
CA PRO A 168 27.23 -4.42 3.73
C PRO A 168 26.48 -3.29 3.01
N ALA A 169 26.74 -2.04 3.39
CA ALA A 169 26.08 -0.83 2.82
C ALA A 169 26.29 -0.60 1.31
N SER A 170 27.06 -1.46 0.63
CA SER A 170 27.22 -1.47 -0.83
C SER A 170 26.21 -2.38 -1.54
N GLU A 171 25.50 -3.22 -0.79
CA GLU A 171 24.46 -4.17 -1.24
C GLU A 171 23.05 -3.77 -0.75
N GLU A 172 22.93 -2.64 -0.05
CA GLU A 172 21.69 -1.90 0.19
C GLU A 172 21.49 -0.83 -0.89
#